data_AF-A0A3A0A9D9-F1
#
_entry.id   AF-A0A3A0A9D9-F1
#
_cell.length_a   1.000
_cell.length_b   1.000
_cell.length_c   1.000
_cell.angle_alpha   90.00
_cell.angle_beta   90.00
_cell.angle_gamma   90.00
#
_symmetry.space_group_name_H-M   'P 1'
#
loop_
_entity.id
_entity.type
_entity.pdbx_description
1 polymer ?
#
loop_
_entity_poly.entity_id
_entity_poly.type
_entity_poly.pdbx_seq_one_letter_code
_entity_poly.pdbx_strand_id
1 'polypeptide(L)'
;SHGGPFTSGDGAVTIYPPKSLPDDGFLVVQTAYSLPVRPPGLTPIGRAYRIQASAAVADYAEASLTYQYLGMDVIVAGVPEQELALYFWSEQSGRWRRLATVLNRTQNFASAALPGPGLVALLSGYAVPLPSAGWNLVSYPLPEARALPQALASIAGAYTTVYGYRAEDAADPWQVYSPQAPGWVNDLAQFEPGRGYWIYATRPVTLYLEGVPLVQGASADLAASLPTPPATFYGALQGSAEFAPAAGMAVVATVAGARCGRGVTQIVDGQVVYKVEVAGAGEVAGCGLEGRAVRFSVGGRAMRTQGVWSNQTVQPLALAPQPSTPGPGPDPDPEPASVYLPVALQGANGAAAAQPQAARAAIPGAPPAADRALYLPLLAR
;
A
#
# COMPACT_ATOMS: atom_id res chain seq x y z
N SER A 1 17.24 -29.39 -43.02
CA SER A 1 16.58 -28.37 -42.19
C SER A 1 16.09 -29.04 -40.90
N HIS A 2 16.89 -28.99 -39.85
CA HIS A 2 16.60 -29.65 -38.56
C HIS A 2 15.62 -28.85 -37.67
N GLY A 3 14.61 -28.20 -38.26
CA GLY A 3 13.83 -27.13 -37.60
C GLY A 3 12.31 -27.33 -37.56
N GLY A 4 11.82 -28.56 -37.64
CA GLY A 4 10.38 -28.84 -37.48
C GLY A 4 9.92 -28.69 -36.03
N PRO A 5 8.64 -28.39 -35.78
CA PRO A 5 8.10 -28.44 -34.43
C PRO A 5 8.18 -29.86 -33.88
N PHE A 6 8.32 -29.98 -32.57
CA PHE A 6 8.28 -31.27 -31.88
C PHE A 6 7.36 -31.18 -30.66
N THR A 7 6.73 -32.30 -30.32
CA THR A 7 5.61 -32.34 -29.37
C THR A 7 5.92 -33.25 -28.19
N SER A 8 5.34 -32.96 -27.03
CA SER A 8 5.34 -33.84 -25.87
C SER A 8 4.74 -35.21 -26.20
N GLY A 9 5.13 -36.23 -25.45
CA GLY A 9 4.65 -37.61 -25.68
C GLY A 9 3.13 -37.78 -25.61
N ASP A 10 2.43 -36.85 -24.95
CA ASP A 10 0.96 -36.80 -24.84
C ASP A 10 0.30 -35.78 -25.79
N GLY A 11 1.06 -35.12 -26.67
CA GLY A 11 0.51 -34.20 -27.67
C GLY A 11 0.18 -32.79 -27.17
N ALA A 12 0.21 -32.55 -25.87
CA ALA A 12 -0.33 -31.33 -25.27
C ALA A 12 0.58 -30.10 -25.41
N VAL A 13 1.91 -30.28 -25.49
CA VAL A 13 2.84 -29.17 -25.71
C VAL A 13 3.60 -29.38 -27.00
N THR A 14 3.57 -28.39 -27.89
CA THR A 14 4.41 -28.33 -29.09
C THR A 14 5.41 -27.20 -28.96
N ILE A 15 6.69 -27.49 -29.19
CA ILE A 15 7.78 -26.51 -29.22
C ILE A 15 8.14 -26.23 -30.67
N TYR A 16 8.20 -24.94 -31.00
CA TYR A 16 8.81 -24.43 -32.21
C TYR A 16 10.23 -24.00 -31.85
N PRO A 17 11.26 -24.67 -32.40
CA PRO A 17 12.64 -24.44 -32.00
C PRO A 17 13.11 -23.01 -32.38
N PRO A 18 14.25 -22.56 -31.83
CA PRO A 18 14.88 -21.31 -32.23
C PRO A 18 15.13 -21.29 -33.74
N LYS A 19 15.17 -20.10 -34.33
CA LYS A 19 15.41 -19.90 -35.78
C LYS A 19 16.64 -20.63 -36.30
N SER A 20 17.69 -20.68 -35.50
CA SER A 20 18.93 -21.39 -35.79
C SER A 20 19.21 -22.38 -34.69
N LEU A 21 19.08 -23.67 -35.01
CA LEU A 21 19.48 -24.76 -34.12
C LEU A 21 20.85 -25.28 -34.57
N PRO A 22 21.86 -25.34 -33.69
CA PRO A 22 23.16 -25.94 -34.02
C PRO A 22 23.04 -27.40 -34.44
N ASP A 23 23.99 -27.89 -35.24
CA ASP A 23 23.96 -29.26 -35.76
C ASP A 23 24.04 -30.33 -34.66
N ASP A 24 24.70 -30.03 -33.54
CA ASP A 24 24.78 -30.85 -32.32
C ASP A 24 23.75 -30.44 -31.25
N GLY A 25 22.87 -29.49 -31.59
CA GLY A 25 21.83 -28.96 -30.72
C GLY A 25 20.62 -29.87 -30.65
N PHE A 26 20.16 -30.19 -29.44
CA PHE A 26 18.87 -30.86 -29.23
C PHE A 26 18.03 -30.15 -28.17
N LEU A 27 16.71 -30.27 -28.31
CA LEU A 27 15.72 -29.91 -27.30
C LEU A 27 14.83 -31.13 -27.02
N VAL A 28 14.41 -31.27 -25.77
CA VAL A 28 13.51 -32.34 -25.31
C VAL A 28 12.41 -31.71 -24.48
N VAL A 29 11.17 -32.14 -24.69
CA VAL A 29 10.02 -31.81 -23.85
C VAL A 29 9.47 -33.08 -23.19
N GLN A 30 9.31 -33.06 -21.88
CA GLN A 30 8.85 -34.18 -21.08
C GLN A 30 7.79 -33.72 -20.10
N THR A 31 6.79 -34.56 -19.86
CA THR A 31 5.82 -34.34 -18.79
C THR A 31 6.52 -34.29 -17.43
N ALA A 32 6.17 -33.30 -16.61
CA ALA A 32 6.61 -33.19 -15.23
C ALA A 32 5.46 -33.52 -14.27
N TYR A 33 5.69 -34.46 -13.36
CA TYR A 33 4.70 -34.94 -12.39
C TYR A 33 4.67 -34.15 -11.08
N SER A 34 5.66 -33.29 -10.87
CA SER A 34 5.77 -32.45 -9.68
C SER A 34 6.09 -31.01 -10.08
N LEU A 35 5.40 -30.07 -9.43
CA LEU A 35 5.68 -28.64 -9.54
C LEU A 35 6.54 -28.17 -8.36
N PRO A 36 7.51 -27.26 -8.57
CA PRO A 36 8.02 -26.42 -7.49
C PRO A 36 6.88 -25.67 -6.80
N VAL A 37 7.15 -25.09 -5.62
CA VAL A 37 6.18 -24.21 -4.93
C VAL A 37 5.68 -23.17 -5.93
N ARG A 38 4.36 -23.22 -6.20
CA ARG A 38 3.72 -22.40 -7.23
C ARG A 38 3.63 -20.94 -6.76
N PRO A 39 3.48 -19.97 -7.68
CA PRO A 39 3.10 -18.63 -7.27
C PRO A 39 1.78 -18.69 -6.49
N PRO A 40 1.67 -18.03 -5.32
CA PRO A 40 0.46 -18.08 -4.51
C PRO A 40 -0.78 -17.59 -5.27
N GLY A 41 -1.93 -18.20 -5.00
CA GLY A 41 -3.20 -17.82 -5.61
C GLY A 41 -3.41 -18.33 -7.03
N LEU A 42 -2.51 -19.18 -7.56
CA LEU A 42 -2.63 -19.79 -8.88
C LEU A 42 -2.81 -21.31 -8.80
N THR A 43 -3.75 -21.79 -9.60
CA THR A 43 -4.09 -23.19 -9.80
C THR A 43 -3.55 -23.67 -11.16
N PRO A 44 -2.85 -24.82 -11.22
CA PRO A 44 -2.39 -25.40 -12.47
C PRO A 44 -3.53 -26.06 -13.23
N ILE A 45 -3.51 -25.91 -14.56
CA ILE A 45 -4.43 -26.54 -15.50
C ILE A 45 -3.66 -27.56 -16.34
N GLY A 46 -4.09 -28.82 -16.25
CA GLY A 46 -3.39 -29.93 -16.89
C GLY A 46 -2.04 -30.23 -16.24
N ARG A 47 -1.07 -30.64 -17.07
CA ARG A 47 0.25 -31.10 -16.62
C ARG A 47 1.32 -30.03 -16.80
N ALA A 48 2.38 -30.12 -16.02
CA ALA A 48 3.57 -29.33 -16.28
C ALA A 48 4.49 -30.06 -17.27
N TYR A 49 5.37 -29.32 -17.93
CA TYR A 49 6.33 -29.86 -18.88
C TYR A 49 7.72 -29.32 -18.60
N ARG A 50 8.70 -30.21 -18.51
CA ARG A 50 10.11 -29.86 -18.45
C ARG A 50 10.68 -29.80 -19.86
N ILE A 51 11.43 -28.74 -20.12
CA ILE A 51 12.13 -28.47 -21.37
C ILE A 51 13.62 -28.55 -21.06
N GLN A 52 14.31 -29.45 -21.74
CA GLN A 52 15.76 -29.62 -21.65
C GLN A 52 16.38 -29.30 -23.01
N ALA A 53 17.61 -28.84 -22.99
CA ALA A 53 18.38 -28.60 -24.18
C ALA A 53 19.85 -28.97 -23.96
N SER A 54 20.54 -29.37 -25.02
CA SER A 54 22.00 -29.49 -25.01
C SER A 54 22.66 -28.14 -24.75
N ALA A 55 23.87 -28.15 -24.17
CA ALA A 55 24.65 -26.94 -23.95
C ALA A 55 24.95 -26.12 -25.23
N ALA A 56 24.91 -26.75 -26.41
CA ALA A 56 25.07 -26.07 -27.70
C ALA A 56 23.94 -25.06 -27.99
N VAL A 57 22.74 -25.26 -27.45
CA VAL A 57 21.58 -24.36 -27.66
C VAL A 57 21.63 -23.23 -26.64
N ALA A 58 22.35 -22.16 -27.00
CA ALA A 58 22.48 -20.96 -26.18
C ALA A 58 21.51 -19.83 -26.55
N ASP A 59 20.99 -19.82 -27.78
CA ASP A 59 20.06 -18.80 -28.27
C ASP A 59 18.65 -19.39 -28.47
N TYR A 60 17.65 -18.69 -27.93
CA TYR A 60 16.24 -19.03 -28.01
C TYR A 60 15.43 -17.97 -28.76
N ALA A 61 16.09 -17.12 -29.55
CA ALA A 61 15.43 -16.16 -30.42
C ALA A 61 14.41 -16.85 -31.34
N GLU A 62 13.19 -16.28 -31.38
CA GLU A 62 12.04 -16.78 -32.14
C GLU A 62 11.52 -18.17 -31.70
N ALA A 63 12.11 -18.79 -30.68
CA ALA A 63 11.58 -20.03 -30.12
C ALA A 63 10.24 -19.78 -29.43
N SER A 64 9.29 -20.69 -29.60
CA SER A 64 7.97 -20.58 -28.98
C SER A 64 7.42 -21.93 -28.59
N LEU A 65 6.41 -21.91 -27.74
CA LEU A 65 5.67 -23.10 -27.37
C LEU A 65 4.17 -22.85 -27.45
N THR A 66 3.43 -23.88 -27.81
CA THR A 66 1.98 -23.94 -27.72
C THR A 66 1.59 -25.03 -26.73
N TYR A 67 0.69 -24.70 -25.82
CA TYR A 67 0.13 -25.57 -24.82
C TYR A 67 -1.37 -25.73 -25.10
N GLN A 68 -1.80 -26.94 -25.43
CA GLN A 68 -3.19 -27.33 -25.56
C GLN A 68 -3.73 -27.74 -24.19
N TYR A 69 -4.87 -27.15 -23.78
CA TYR A 69 -5.55 -27.50 -22.54
C TYR A 69 -6.95 -28.06 -22.82
N LEU A 70 -7.52 -28.71 -21.80
CA LEU A 70 -8.91 -29.17 -21.83
C LEU A 70 -9.78 -28.16 -21.09
N GLY A 71 -10.83 -27.66 -21.75
CA GLY A 71 -11.78 -26.75 -21.08
C GLY A 71 -12.43 -27.37 -19.84
N MET A 72 -12.61 -28.70 -19.82
CA MET A 72 -13.10 -29.42 -18.63
C MET A 72 -12.16 -29.29 -17.43
N ASP A 73 -10.85 -29.27 -17.62
CA ASP A 73 -9.90 -29.08 -16.51
C ASP A 73 -10.04 -27.69 -15.90
N VAL A 74 -10.33 -26.68 -16.73
CA VAL A 74 -10.58 -25.29 -16.28
C VAL A 74 -11.87 -25.21 -15.47
N ILE A 75 -12.94 -25.85 -15.96
CA ILE A 75 -14.24 -25.90 -15.29
C ILE A 75 -14.13 -26.62 -13.94
N VAL A 76 -13.48 -27.78 -13.90
CA VAL A 76 -13.29 -28.56 -12.67
C VAL A 76 -12.40 -27.81 -11.67
N ALA A 77 -11.36 -27.13 -12.15
CA ALA A 77 -10.51 -26.30 -11.31
C ALA A 77 -11.23 -25.04 -10.79
N GLY A 78 -12.34 -24.64 -11.42
CA GLY A 78 -13.13 -23.50 -10.99
C GLY A 78 -12.42 -22.15 -11.13
N VAL A 79 -11.52 -22.03 -12.12
CA VAL A 79 -10.71 -20.82 -12.33
C VAL A 79 -11.17 -20.05 -13.58
N PRO A 80 -10.95 -18.73 -13.64
CA PRO A 80 -11.29 -17.94 -14.82
C PRO A 80 -10.40 -18.33 -16.01
N GLU A 81 -11.01 -18.85 -17.06
CA GLU A 81 -10.31 -19.26 -18.29
C GLU A 81 -9.57 -18.08 -18.93
N GLN A 82 -10.16 -16.87 -18.90
CA GLN A 82 -9.55 -15.66 -19.45
C GLN A 82 -8.24 -15.23 -18.76
N GLU A 83 -7.98 -15.73 -17.54
CA GLU A 83 -6.75 -15.43 -16.79
C GLU A 83 -5.66 -16.50 -16.99
N LEU A 84 -5.91 -17.53 -17.81
CA LEU A 84 -4.91 -18.54 -18.12
C LEU A 84 -3.66 -17.91 -18.72
N ALA A 85 -2.51 -18.23 -18.13
CA ALA A 85 -1.22 -17.82 -18.63
C ALA A 85 -0.19 -18.93 -18.46
N LEU A 86 0.78 -18.97 -19.38
CA LEU A 86 1.95 -19.82 -19.26
C LEU A 86 2.91 -19.21 -18.24
N TYR A 87 3.37 -20.03 -17.32
CA TYR A 87 4.41 -19.69 -16.35
C TYR A 87 5.62 -20.57 -16.60
N PHE A 88 6.79 -19.94 -16.57
CA PHE A 88 8.08 -20.57 -16.75
C PHE A 88 8.87 -20.54 -15.43
N TRP A 89 9.23 -21.70 -14.93
CA TRP A 89 10.16 -21.87 -13.83
C TRP A 89 11.58 -22.03 -14.38
N SER A 90 12.45 -21.10 -14.01
CA SER A 90 13.88 -21.18 -14.30
C SER A 90 14.58 -21.98 -13.21
N GLU A 91 15.18 -23.11 -13.58
CA GLU A 91 15.97 -23.94 -12.64
C GLU A 91 17.24 -23.23 -12.17
N GLN A 92 17.78 -22.30 -12.97
CA GLN A 92 18.95 -21.50 -12.62
C GLN A 92 18.67 -20.49 -11.52
N SER A 93 17.52 -19.80 -11.60
CA SER A 93 17.17 -18.75 -10.63
C SER A 93 16.24 -19.23 -9.51
N GLY A 94 15.64 -20.42 -9.64
CA GLY A 94 14.65 -20.92 -8.71
C GLY A 94 13.42 -20.00 -8.62
N ARG A 95 12.98 -19.44 -9.75
CA ARG A 95 11.87 -18.48 -9.81
C ARG A 95 10.92 -18.75 -10.96
N TRP A 96 9.64 -18.52 -10.67
CA TRP A 96 8.58 -18.45 -11.67
C TRP A 96 8.58 -17.10 -12.38
N ARG A 97 8.29 -17.13 -13.67
CA ARG A 97 8.03 -15.96 -14.49
C ARG A 97 6.77 -16.18 -15.33
N ARG A 98 5.80 -15.28 -15.21
CA ARG A 98 4.65 -15.24 -16.12
C ARG A 98 5.15 -14.87 -17.53
N LEU A 99 4.76 -15.64 -18.53
CA LEU A 99 5.08 -15.36 -19.93
C LEU A 99 4.00 -14.49 -20.56
N ALA A 100 4.39 -13.68 -21.55
CA ALA A 100 3.44 -12.98 -22.42
C ALA A 100 2.68 -14.03 -23.25
N THR A 101 1.51 -14.40 -22.75
CA THR A 101 0.73 -15.52 -23.28
C THR A 101 -0.33 -15.00 -24.24
N VAL A 102 -0.39 -15.58 -25.43
CA VAL A 102 -1.52 -15.46 -26.35
C VAL A 102 -2.47 -16.62 -26.06
N LEU A 103 -3.68 -16.31 -25.62
CA LEU A 103 -4.69 -17.30 -25.24
C LEU A 103 -5.78 -17.38 -26.31
N ASN A 104 -6.03 -18.58 -26.81
CA ASN A 104 -7.17 -18.89 -27.68
C ASN A 104 -8.14 -19.81 -26.92
N ARG A 105 -9.25 -19.23 -26.46
CA ARG A 105 -10.31 -19.94 -25.70
C ARG A 105 -11.28 -20.72 -26.59
N THR A 106 -11.28 -20.48 -27.90
CA THR A 106 -12.11 -21.24 -28.84
C THR A 106 -11.46 -22.57 -29.18
N GLN A 107 -10.13 -22.58 -29.30
CA GLN A 107 -9.33 -23.75 -29.66
C GLN A 107 -8.59 -24.33 -28.46
N ASN A 108 -8.79 -23.80 -27.25
CA ASN A 108 -8.17 -24.22 -26.00
C ASN A 108 -6.64 -24.36 -26.06
N PHE A 109 -5.95 -23.34 -26.59
CA PHE A 109 -4.49 -23.30 -26.51
C PHE A 109 -3.96 -21.97 -25.99
N ALA A 110 -2.80 -22.05 -25.35
CA ALA A 110 -2.01 -20.92 -24.88
C ALA A 110 -0.63 -21.00 -25.54
N SER A 111 -0.14 -19.89 -26.08
CA SER A 111 1.20 -19.85 -26.70
C SER A 111 2.04 -18.70 -26.15
N ALA A 112 3.34 -18.92 -26.06
CA ALA A 112 4.29 -17.89 -25.63
C ALA A 112 5.69 -18.15 -26.22
N ALA A 113 6.54 -17.14 -26.19
CA ALA A 113 7.97 -17.29 -26.47
C ALA A 113 8.60 -18.27 -25.46
N LEU A 114 9.45 -19.18 -25.95
CA LEU A 114 10.18 -20.12 -25.12
C LEU A 114 11.48 -19.47 -24.63
N PRO A 115 11.66 -19.25 -23.32
CA PRO A 115 12.84 -18.53 -22.84
C PRO A 115 14.14 -19.32 -22.83
N GLY A 116 14.05 -20.65 -22.88
CA GLY A 116 15.16 -21.53 -22.56
C GLY A 116 14.71 -22.81 -21.87
N PRO A 117 15.66 -23.60 -21.36
CA PRO A 117 15.38 -24.82 -20.61
C PRO A 117 14.84 -24.49 -19.22
N GLY A 118 13.88 -25.28 -18.75
CA GLY A 118 13.19 -25.06 -17.49
C GLY A 118 11.88 -25.84 -17.43
N LEU A 119 10.95 -25.41 -16.58
CA LEU A 119 9.63 -26.02 -16.48
C LEU A 119 8.55 -25.02 -16.89
N VAL A 120 7.57 -25.47 -17.66
CA VAL A 120 6.42 -24.69 -18.09
C VAL A 120 5.15 -25.29 -17.50
N ALA A 121 4.26 -24.44 -17.01
CA ALA A 121 2.93 -24.82 -16.57
C ALA A 121 1.90 -23.78 -17.01
N LEU A 122 0.70 -24.24 -17.35
CA LEU A 122 -0.45 -23.36 -17.54
C LEU A 122 -1.12 -23.15 -16.18
N LEU A 123 -1.17 -21.91 -15.71
CA LEU A 123 -1.77 -21.56 -14.43
C LEU A 123 -2.86 -20.50 -14.60
N SER A 124 -3.86 -20.50 -13.72
CA SER A 124 -4.87 -19.44 -13.61
C SER A 124 -5.25 -19.20 -12.15
N GLY A 125 -5.75 -18.01 -11.86
CA GLY A 125 -6.30 -17.61 -10.58
C GLY A 125 -7.18 -16.38 -10.78
N TYR A 126 -8.04 -16.07 -9.80
CA TYR A 126 -8.87 -14.87 -9.89
C TYR A 126 -8.00 -13.62 -9.71
N ALA A 127 -7.90 -12.82 -10.76
CA ALA A 127 -7.12 -11.60 -10.79
C ALA A 127 -7.90 -10.42 -10.20
N VAL A 128 -7.34 -9.79 -9.17
CA VAL A 128 -7.80 -8.54 -8.58
C VAL A 128 -6.73 -7.47 -8.88
N PRO A 129 -6.92 -6.61 -9.89
CA PRO A 129 -5.97 -5.56 -10.19
C PRO A 129 -5.95 -4.48 -9.10
N LEU A 130 -4.76 -4.07 -8.68
CA LEU A 130 -4.49 -2.89 -7.87
C LEU A 130 -3.75 -1.90 -8.80
N PRO A 131 -4.48 -1.13 -9.63
CA PRO A 131 -3.90 -0.39 -10.76
C PRO A 131 -3.02 0.79 -10.34
N SER A 132 -3.17 1.29 -9.12
CA SER A 132 -2.50 2.50 -8.64
C SER A 132 -1.52 2.18 -7.52
N ALA A 133 -0.37 2.86 -7.51
CA ALA A 133 0.36 3.05 -6.25
C ALA A 133 -0.51 3.90 -5.31
N GLY A 134 -0.61 3.51 -4.04
CA GLY A 134 -1.51 4.09 -3.06
C GLY A 134 -2.72 3.21 -2.75
N TRP A 135 -3.81 3.84 -2.31
CA TRP A 135 -5.02 3.16 -1.87
C TRP A 135 -5.82 2.57 -3.03
N ASN A 136 -6.05 1.27 -2.99
CA ASN A 136 -6.95 0.55 -3.89
C ASN A 136 -8.06 -0.06 -3.03
N LEU A 137 -9.31 0.26 -3.35
CA LEU A 137 -10.46 -0.42 -2.74
C LEU A 137 -10.79 -1.66 -3.57
N VAL A 138 -10.79 -2.82 -2.92
CA VAL A 138 -11.11 -4.09 -3.57
C VAL A 138 -12.19 -4.83 -2.79
N SER A 139 -13.16 -5.40 -3.52
CA SER A 139 -14.13 -6.32 -2.92
C SER A 139 -13.55 -7.72 -2.90
N TYR A 140 -13.71 -8.44 -1.80
CA TYR A 140 -13.27 -9.84 -1.73
C TYR A 140 -14.29 -10.75 -2.45
N PRO A 141 -13.87 -11.44 -3.53
CA PRO A 141 -14.80 -12.04 -4.49
C PRO A 141 -15.19 -13.49 -4.17
N LEU A 142 -14.48 -14.14 -3.25
CA LEU A 142 -14.62 -15.58 -3.00
C LEU A 142 -15.73 -15.88 -1.96
N PRO A 143 -16.38 -17.06 -2.04
CA PRO A 143 -17.41 -17.51 -1.11
C PRO A 143 -16.90 -17.87 0.28
N GLU A 144 -15.60 -18.11 0.42
CA GLU A 144 -14.99 -18.57 1.66
C GLU A 144 -14.02 -17.51 2.19
N ALA A 145 -14.08 -17.27 3.49
CA ALA A 145 -13.15 -16.38 4.15
C ALA A 145 -11.70 -16.89 4.03
N ARG A 146 -10.73 -15.97 3.99
CA ARG A 146 -9.31 -16.31 3.90
C ARG A 146 -8.48 -15.51 4.87
N ALA A 147 -7.74 -16.22 5.71
CA ALA A 147 -6.86 -15.64 6.71
C ALA A 147 -5.74 -14.79 6.08
N LEU A 148 -5.33 -13.75 6.81
CA LEU A 148 -4.12 -12.99 6.54
C LEU A 148 -2.94 -13.62 7.31
N PRO A 149 -1.73 -13.70 6.73
CA PRO A 149 -1.30 -13.09 5.45
C PRO A 149 -1.68 -13.86 4.18
N GLN A 150 -2.23 -15.07 4.29
CA GLN A 150 -2.36 -16.01 3.15
C GLN A 150 -3.17 -15.41 2.00
N ALA A 151 -4.22 -14.64 2.30
CA ALA A 151 -5.03 -13.94 1.31
C ALA A 151 -4.25 -12.96 0.43
N LEU A 152 -3.11 -12.46 0.89
CA LEU A 152 -2.29 -11.45 0.20
C LEU A 152 -0.94 -12.00 -0.29
N ALA A 153 -0.73 -13.32 -0.17
CA ALA A 153 0.57 -13.93 -0.44
C ALA A 153 1.09 -13.66 -1.86
N SER A 154 0.22 -13.52 -2.87
CA SER A 154 0.65 -13.27 -4.25
C SER A 154 1.21 -11.86 -4.48
N ILE A 155 0.93 -10.93 -3.56
CA ILE A 155 1.41 -9.54 -3.61
C ILE A 155 2.34 -9.20 -2.43
N ALA A 156 2.86 -10.21 -1.74
CA ALA A 156 3.81 -10.01 -0.65
C ALA A 156 4.96 -9.08 -1.08
N GLY A 157 5.23 -8.04 -0.28
CA GLY A 157 6.23 -7.02 -0.58
C GLY A 157 5.78 -5.91 -1.55
N ALA A 158 4.55 -5.95 -2.05
CA ALA A 158 3.97 -4.90 -2.91
C ALA A 158 2.87 -4.07 -2.21
N TYR A 159 2.69 -4.23 -0.89
CA TYR A 159 1.75 -3.47 -0.09
C TYR A 159 2.31 -3.23 1.33
N THR A 160 1.75 -2.26 2.05
CA THR A 160 2.18 -1.88 3.41
C THR A 160 1.09 -2.03 4.46
N THR A 161 -0.15 -1.68 4.12
CA THR A 161 -1.27 -1.62 5.07
C THR A 161 -2.56 -2.03 4.37
N VAL A 162 -3.40 -2.76 5.09
CA VAL A 162 -4.75 -3.13 4.66
C VAL A 162 -5.74 -2.74 5.75
N TYR A 163 -6.80 -2.05 5.35
CA TYR A 163 -7.92 -1.75 6.23
C TYR A 163 -9.20 -2.43 5.76
N GLY A 164 -9.95 -2.99 6.69
CA GLY A 164 -11.35 -3.37 6.53
C GLY A 164 -12.24 -2.38 7.26
N TYR A 165 -13.42 -2.08 6.70
CA TYR A 165 -14.42 -1.23 7.35
C TYR A 165 -15.69 -2.02 7.67
N ARG A 166 -16.16 -1.91 8.92
CA ARG A 166 -17.37 -2.52 9.47
C ARG A 166 -18.23 -1.43 10.09
N ALA A 167 -19.12 -0.84 9.30
CA ALA A 167 -20.01 0.23 9.77
C ALA A 167 -20.90 -0.19 10.95
N GLU A 168 -21.15 -1.50 11.07
CA GLU A 168 -21.90 -2.12 12.16
C GLU A 168 -21.17 -2.08 13.51
N ASP A 169 -19.84 -1.92 13.53
CA ASP A 169 -19.06 -1.74 14.75
C ASP A 169 -18.86 -0.25 15.03
N ALA A 170 -19.80 0.35 15.77
CA ALA A 170 -19.74 1.77 16.08
C ALA A 170 -18.59 2.14 17.05
N ALA A 171 -17.99 1.16 17.73
CA ALA A 171 -16.89 1.40 18.67
C ALA A 171 -15.54 1.35 17.96
N ASP A 172 -15.37 0.41 17.04
CA ASP A 172 -14.14 0.17 16.28
C ASP A 172 -14.47 -0.23 14.82
N PRO A 173 -14.92 0.73 13.99
CA PRO A 173 -15.41 0.42 12.64
C PRO A 173 -14.28 0.04 11.67
N TRP A 174 -13.03 0.25 12.04
CA TRP A 174 -11.87 0.05 11.20
C TRP A 174 -11.01 -1.06 11.79
N GLN A 175 -10.60 -2.00 10.94
CA GLN A 175 -9.69 -3.08 11.32
C GLN A 175 -8.47 -3.00 10.42
N VAL A 176 -7.28 -3.25 10.97
CA VAL A 176 -6.01 -3.08 10.27
C VAL A 176 -5.19 -4.36 10.22
N TYR A 177 -4.52 -4.55 9.09
CA TYR A 177 -3.45 -5.52 8.93
C TYR A 177 -2.23 -4.84 8.30
N SER A 178 -1.06 -5.03 8.91
CA SER A 178 0.23 -4.68 8.32
C SER A 178 1.27 -5.77 8.60
N PRO A 179 2.03 -6.22 7.58
CA PRO A 179 3.04 -7.27 7.75
C PRO A 179 4.23 -6.83 8.60
N GLN A 180 4.43 -5.52 8.80
CA GLN A 180 5.52 -4.97 9.61
C GLN A 180 5.10 -4.67 11.05
N ALA A 181 3.81 -4.84 11.40
CA ALA A 181 3.29 -4.55 12.72
C ALA A 181 3.34 -5.79 13.64
N PRO A 182 3.52 -5.60 14.95
CA PRO A 182 3.31 -6.67 15.93
C PRO A 182 1.90 -7.26 15.86
N GLY A 183 1.76 -8.55 16.19
CA GLY A 183 0.47 -9.25 16.12
C GLY A 183 -0.66 -8.60 16.91
N TRP A 184 -0.36 -7.96 18.06
CA TRP A 184 -1.38 -7.27 18.88
C TRP A 184 -1.93 -5.99 18.24
N VAL A 185 -1.28 -5.46 17.20
CA VAL A 185 -1.77 -4.31 16.42
C VAL A 185 -2.72 -4.75 15.31
N ASN A 186 -2.52 -5.97 14.79
CA ASN A 186 -3.29 -6.53 13.68
C ASN A 186 -4.59 -7.17 14.19
N ASP A 187 -5.71 -6.52 13.96
CA ASP A 187 -7.06 -7.02 14.28
C ASP A 187 -7.90 -7.35 13.04
N LEU A 188 -7.44 -6.99 11.84
CA LEU A 188 -7.96 -7.57 10.61
C LEU A 188 -7.34 -8.96 10.39
N ALA A 189 -8.06 -10.01 10.78
CA ALA A 189 -7.56 -11.38 10.73
C ALA A 189 -7.76 -12.07 9.36
N GLN A 190 -8.77 -11.67 8.59
CA GLN A 190 -9.15 -12.37 7.35
C GLN A 190 -9.93 -11.47 6.39
N PHE A 191 -9.93 -11.86 5.12
CA PHE A 191 -10.89 -11.40 4.14
C PHE A 191 -12.18 -12.23 4.22
N GLU A 192 -13.33 -11.57 4.23
CA GLU A 192 -14.66 -12.18 4.34
C GLU A 192 -15.46 -11.97 3.05
N PRO A 193 -16.28 -12.95 2.64
CA PRO A 193 -17.12 -12.84 1.44
C PRO A 193 -17.97 -11.57 1.43
N GLY A 194 -17.96 -10.86 0.31
CA GLY A 194 -18.79 -9.65 0.11
C GLY A 194 -18.29 -8.39 0.81
N ARG A 195 -17.16 -8.43 1.54
CA ARG A 195 -16.56 -7.24 2.16
C ARG A 195 -15.58 -6.52 1.25
N GLY A 196 -15.45 -5.21 1.46
CA GLY A 196 -14.45 -4.35 0.82
C GLY A 196 -13.24 -4.11 1.71
N TYR A 197 -12.07 -4.05 1.08
CA TYR A 197 -10.78 -3.82 1.75
C TYR A 197 -9.99 -2.72 1.02
N TRP A 198 -9.47 -1.78 1.80
CA TRP A 198 -8.52 -0.80 1.31
C TRP A 198 -7.11 -1.36 1.42
N ILE A 199 -6.40 -1.49 0.31
CA ILE A 199 -5.03 -1.98 0.27
C ILE A 199 -4.12 -0.86 -0.22
N TYR A 200 -3.12 -0.48 0.59
CA TYR A 200 -2.09 0.45 0.16
C TYR A 200 -1.01 -0.30 -0.62
N ALA A 201 -1.06 -0.23 -1.95
CA ALA A 201 -0.07 -0.84 -2.82
C ALA A 201 1.12 0.12 -3.05
N THR A 202 2.34 -0.39 -3.00
CA THR A 202 3.55 0.44 -3.24
C THR A 202 3.81 0.67 -4.74
N ARG A 203 3.17 -0.12 -5.59
CA ARG A 203 3.23 -0.07 -7.05
C ARG A 203 2.03 -0.80 -7.64
N PRO A 204 1.67 -0.57 -8.92
CA PRO A 204 0.66 -1.38 -9.60
C PRO A 204 1.00 -2.86 -9.53
N VAL A 205 0.03 -3.68 -9.09
CA VAL A 205 0.20 -5.12 -8.89
C VAL A 205 -1.14 -5.84 -9.05
N THR A 206 -1.12 -7.12 -9.37
CA THR A 206 -2.33 -7.96 -9.42
C THR A 206 -2.30 -8.95 -8.26
N LEU A 207 -3.33 -8.92 -7.44
CA LEU A 207 -3.60 -9.94 -6.43
C LEU A 207 -4.26 -11.14 -7.11
N TYR A 208 -3.72 -12.34 -6.88
CA TYR A 208 -4.26 -13.59 -7.37
C TYR A 208 -4.87 -14.36 -6.21
N LEU A 209 -6.12 -14.78 -6.39
CA LEU A 209 -6.85 -15.57 -5.42
C LEU A 209 -7.22 -16.92 -6.04
N GLU A 210 -6.82 -18.00 -5.38
CA GLU A 210 -7.26 -19.36 -5.73
C GLU A 210 -8.73 -19.54 -5.35
N GLY A 211 -9.57 -20.06 -6.25
CA GLY A 211 -10.99 -20.36 -5.98
C GLY A 211 -11.98 -19.73 -6.97
N VAL A 212 -13.23 -20.15 -6.85
CA VAL A 212 -14.36 -19.70 -7.68
C VAL A 212 -15.01 -18.48 -7.03
N PRO A 213 -15.16 -17.34 -7.73
CA PRO A 213 -15.84 -16.17 -7.17
C PRO A 213 -17.36 -16.39 -7.06
N LEU A 214 -17.99 -15.76 -6.07
CA LEU A 214 -19.46 -15.77 -5.88
C LEU A 214 -20.23 -15.13 -7.04
N VAL A 215 -19.58 -14.19 -7.75
CA VAL A 215 -20.16 -13.49 -8.91
C VAL A 215 -19.04 -13.02 -9.83
N GLN A 216 -19.23 -13.17 -11.15
CA GLN A 216 -18.36 -12.53 -12.14
C GLN A 216 -18.72 -11.04 -12.23
N GLY A 217 -18.10 -10.23 -11.36
CA GLY A 217 -18.07 -8.79 -11.50
C GLY A 217 -19.23 -8.03 -10.84
N ALA A 218 -18.87 -7.21 -9.87
CA ALA A 218 -19.34 -5.84 -9.81
C ALA A 218 -18.25 -5.05 -9.07
N SER A 219 -17.35 -4.42 -9.83
CA SER A 219 -16.65 -3.24 -9.31
C SER A 219 -17.73 -2.19 -9.14
N ALA A 220 -18.27 -2.07 -7.93
CA ALA A 220 -19.21 -1.01 -7.65
C ALA A 220 -18.39 0.29 -7.57
N ASP A 221 -18.57 1.17 -8.56
CA ASP A 221 -18.22 2.58 -8.46
C ASP A 221 -19.08 3.21 -7.34
N LEU A 222 -18.72 2.93 -6.08
CA LEU A 222 -19.23 3.57 -4.88
C LEU A 222 -18.22 4.62 -4.40
N ALA A 223 -17.65 5.40 -5.32
CA ALA A 223 -16.55 6.30 -4.97
C ALA A 223 -17.00 7.57 -4.20
N ALA A 224 -18.30 7.85 -4.10
CA ALA A 224 -18.78 9.14 -3.57
C ALA A 224 -19.14 9.14 -2.06
N SER A 225 -19.12 8.00 -1.36
CA SER A 225 -19.52 7.95 0.06
C SER A 225 -18.75 6.94 0.91
N LEU A 226 -17.64 6.40 0.43
CA LEU A 226 -16.86 5.45 1.20
C LEU A 226 -15.88 6.16 2.14
N PRO A 227 -15.72 5.63 3.37
CA PRO A 227 -14.85 6.26 4.36
C PRO A 227 -13.40 6.13 3.94
N THR A 228 -12.59 7.14 4.27
CA THR A 228 -11.16 7.16 3.95
C THR A 228 -10.38 6.45 5.06
N PRO A 229 -9.44 5.54 4.74
CA PRO A 229 -8.67 4.84 5.77
C PRO A 229 -8.00 5.77 6.78
N PRO A 230 -8.02 5.45 8.10
CA PRO A 230 -7.40 6.27 9.13
C PRO A 230 -5.88 6.09 9.17
N ALA A 231 -5.19 6.94 9.92
CA ALA A 231 -3.80 6.69 10.31
C ALA A 231 -3.76 5.90 11.62
N THR A 232 -3.07 4.77 11.65
CA THR A 232 -2.92 3.95 12.86
C THR A 232 -1.60 4.27 13.56
N PHE A 233 -1.66 4.61 14.86
CA PHE A 233 -0.51 4.75 15.73
C PHE A 233 -0.54 3.68 16.81
N TYR A 234 0.63 3.15 17.15
CA TYR A 234 0.75 2.16 18.21
C TYR A 234 2.10 2.27 18.91
N GLY A 235 2.20 1.83 20.16
CA GLY A 235 3.48 1.74 20.84
C GLY A 235 3.37 1.61 22.34
N ALA A 236 4.52 1.63 23.01
CA ALA A 236 4.61 1.57 24.47
C ALA A 236 4.38 2.94 25.10
N LEU A 237 3.83 2.93 26.32
CA LEU A 237 3.79 4.11 27.18
C LEU A 237 5.00 4.17 28.09
N GLN A 238 5.68 5.31 28.09
CA GLN A 238 6.76 5.59 29.02
C GLN A 238 6.20 6.14 30.34
N GLY A 239 6.65 5.57 31.45
CA GLY A 239 6.33 6.09 32.78
C GLY A 239 7.22 7.27 33.18
N SER A 240 6.78 7.98 34.21
CA SER A 240 7.57 8.98 34.94
C SER A 240 7.21 8.91 36.43
N ALA A 241 7.91 9.68 37.27
CA ALA A 241 7.57 9.79 38.69
C ALA A 241 6.12 10.28 38.93
N GLU A 242 5.54 11.02 37.98
CA GLU A 242 4.19 11.60 38.06
C GLU A 242 3.15 10.84 37.23
N PHE A 243 3.57 9.83 36.48
CA PHE A 243 2.71 9.11 35.55
C PHE A 243 3.10 7.64 35.52
N ALA A 244 2.26 6.81 36.13
CA ALA A 244 2.38 5.36 36.10
C ALA A 244 1.45 4.80 35.01
N PRO A 245 1.96 4.29 33.88
CA PRO A 245 1.13 3.66 32.85
C PRO A 245 0.39 2.45 33.43
N ALA A 246 -0.89 2.31 33.12
CA ALA A 246 -1.70 1.14 33.47
C ALA A 246 -2.64 0.82 32.30
N ALA A 247 -3.10 -0.43 32.21
CA ALA A 247 -4.15 -0.82 31.26
C ALA A 247 -5.46 -0.07 31.54
N GLY A 248 -6.28 0.10 30.50
CA GLY A 248 -7.59 0.75 30.58
C GLY A 248 -7.54 2.28 30.62
N MET A 249 -6.36 2.91 30.65
CA MET A 249 -6.24 4.35 30.46
C MET A 249 -6.71 4.75 29.05
N ALA A 250 -7.61 5.72 28.97
CA ALA A 250 -8.09 6.26 27.70
C ALA A 250 -6.98 6.99 26.96
N VAL A 251 -6.81 6.69 25.68
CA VAL A 251 -5.90 7.36 24.75
C VAL A 251 -6.73 8.20 23.79
N VAL A 252 -6.41 9.49 23.69
CA VAL A 252 -7.11 10.42 22.79
C VAL A 252 -6.11 11.05 21.84
N ALA A 253 -6.36 10.92 20.54
CA ALA A 253 -5.60 11.58 19.50
C ALA A 253 -6.36 12.83 19.02
N THR A 254 -5.64 13.94 18.88
CA THR A 254 -6.18 15.22 18.42
C THR A 254 -5.37 15.77 17.26
N VAL A 255 -6.06 16.41 16.31
CA VAL A 255 -5.49 17.13 15.18
C VAL A 255 -6.11 18.51 15.16
N ALA A 256 -5.29 19.56 15.15
CA ALA A 256 -5.75 20.96 15.20
C ALA A 256 -6.79 21.24 16.32
N GLY A 257 -6.68 20.55 17.46
CA GLY A 257 -7.60 20.68 18.60
C GLY A 257 -8.88 19.86 18.50
N ALA A 258 -9.22 19.32 17.33
CA ALA A 258 -10.33 18.38 17.16
C ALA A 258 -9.92 16.97 17.62
N ARG A 259 -10.84 16.25 18.25
CA ARG A 259 -10.62 14.83 18.60
C ARG A 259 -10.82 13.97 17.36
N CYS A 260 -9.76 13.27 16.97
CA CYS A 260 -9.71 12.51 15.72
C CYS A 260 -9.46 11.02 15.93
N GLY A 261 -9.13 10.60 17.14
CA GLY A 261 -8.95 9.19 17.46
C GLY A 261 -9.16 8.90 18.94
N ARG A 262 -9.59 7.67 19.22
CA ARG A 262 -9.78 7.15 20.58
C ARG A 262 -9.23 5.73 20.63
N GLY A 263 -8.65 5.38 21.76
CA GLY A 263 -8.19 4.04 22.06
C GLY A 263 -8.09 3.84 23.55
N VAL A 264 -7.67 2.65 23.95
CA VAL A 264 -7.37 2.32 25.34
C VAL A 264 -6.00 1.65 25.40
N THR A 265 -5.38 1.77 26.56
CA THR A 265 -4.14 1.05 26.85
C THR A 265 -4.43 -0.39 27.26
N GLN A 266 -3.49 -1.28 26.98
CA GLN A 266 -3.55 -2.69 27.34
C GLN A 266 -2.16 -3.18 27.76
N ILE A 267 -2.09 -4.37 28.36
CA ILE A 267 -0.81 -5.03 28.69
C ILE A 267 -0.53 -6.08 27.63
N VAL A 268 0.65 -5.99 27.01
CA VAL A 268 1.20 -7.01 26.11
C VAL A 268 2.62 -7.31 26.58
N ASP A 269 2.91 -8.58 26.87
CA ASP A 269 4.22 -9.03 27.36
C ASP A 269 4.76 -8.22 28.56
N GLY A 270 3.87 -7.83 29.47
CA GLY A 270 4.20 -7.04 30.66
C GLY A 270 4.42 -5.54 30.41
N GLN A 271 4.30 -5.06 29.16
CA GLN A 271 4.39 -3.64 28.81
C GLN A 271 3.00 -3.04 28.61
N VAL A 272 2.79 -1.82 29.09
CA VAL A 272 1.57 -1.05 28.80
C VAL A 272 1.72 -0.41 27.42
N VAL A 273 0.89 -0.84 26.48
CA VAL A 273 0.89 -0.41 25.08
C VAL A 273 -0.46 0.21 24.71
N TYR A 274 -0.50 0.89 23.58
CA TYR A 274 -1.73 1.41 22.98
C TYR A 274 -1.77 1.18 21.48
N LYS A 275 -2.98 1.11 20.93
CA LYS A 275 -3.30 1.26 19.51
C LYS A 275 -4.35 2.38 19.43
N VAL A 276 -4.22 3.29 18.47
CA VAL A 276 -5.24 4.30 18.19
C VAL A 276 -5.28 4.59 16.70
N GLU A 277 -6.49 4.66 16.18
CA GLU A 277 -6.75 5.04 14.81
C GLU A 277 -7.22 6.48 14.77
N VAL A 278 -6.65 7.24 13.85
CA VAL A 278 -6.83 8.70 13.75
C VAL A 278 -7.46 9.01 12.41
N ALA A 279 -8.74 9.38 12.45
CA ALA A 279 -9.56 9.68 11.29
C ALA A 279 -8.89 10.70 10.35
N GLY A 280 -9.08 10.50 9.06
CA GLY A 280 -8.72 11.47 8.03
C GLY A 280 -9.76 12.59 7.91
N ALA A 281 -9.40 13.67 7.22
CA ALA A 281 -10.30 14.79 6.98
C ALA A 281 -11.54 14.42 6.13
N GLY A 282 -11.45 13.34 5.35
CA GLY A 282 -12.57 12.79 4.58
C GLY A 282 -13.60 12.04 5.43
N GLU A 283 -13.25 11.66 6.67
CA GLU A 283 -14.16 11.02 7.62
C GLU A 283 -14.65 12.01 8.68
N VAL A 284 -13.73 12.78 9.26
CA VAL A 284 -14.05 13.79 10.27
C VAL A 284 -13.44 15.12 9.86
N ALA A 285 -14.29 16.12 9.63
CA ALA A 285 -13.85 17.46 9.24
C ALA A 285 -12.84 18.03 10.27
N GLY A 286 -11.72 18.56 9.78
CA GLY A 286 -10.65 19.08 10.63
C GLY A 286 -9.63 18.05 11.08
N CYS A 287 -9.88 16.76 10.87
CA CYS A 287 -8.92 15.70 11.19
C CYS A 287 -7.82 15.54 10.11
N GLY A 288 -7.23 14.36 10.03
CA GLY A 288 -5.94 14.14 9.41
C GLY A 288 -5.87 14.48 7.93
N LEU A 289 -4.89 15.31 7.58
CA LEU A 289 -4.34 15.43 6.23
C LEU A 289 -2.87 15.03 6.31
N GLU A 290 -2.31 14.54 5.21
CA GLU A 290 -0.90 14.15 5.14
C GLU A 290 0.01 15.25 5.72
N GLY A 291 0.90 14.86 6.64
CA GLY A 291 1.86 15.78 7.27
C GLY A 291 1.33 16.56 8.47
N ARG A 292 0.04 16.49 8.82
CA ARG A 292 -0.50 17.20 9.99
C ARG A 292 0.00 16.59 11.31
N ALA A 293 0.32 17.44 12.28
CA ALA A 293 0.71 16.98 13.61
C ALA A 293 -0.47 16.33 14.35
N VAL A 294 -0.21 15.16 14.94
CA VAL A 294 -1.14 14.42 15.80
C VAL A 294 -0.62 14.50 17.23
N ARG A 295 -1.46 15.01 18.13
CA ARG A 295 -1.15 15.12 19.57
C ARG A 295 -1.94 14.09 20.35
N PHE A 296 -1.34 13.56 21.40
CA PHE A 296 -1.92 12.50 22.22
C PHE A 296 -2.11 12.95 23.66
N SER A 297 -3.18 12.47 24.30
CA SER A 297 -3.31 12.45 25.75
C SER A 297 -3.68 11.05 26.23
N VAL A 298 -3.18 10.70 27.41
CA VAL A 298 -3.43 9.39 28.05
C VAL A 298 -3.92 9.62 29.47
N GLY A 299 -5.11 9.11 29.80
CA GLY A 299 -5.73 9.36 31.11
C GLY A 299 -5.92 10.86 31.42
N GLY A 300 -6.10 11.69 30.39
CA GLY A 300 -6.17 13.14 30.49
C GLY A 300 -4.82 13.88 30.57
N ARG A 301 -3.70 13.17 30.77
CA ARG A 301 -2.35 13.77 30.75
C ARG A 301 -1.90 13.97 29.30
N ALA A 302 -1.44 15.18 28.97
CA ALA A 302 -0.87 15.45 27.65
C ALA A 302 0.47 14.72 27.46
N MET A 303 0.71 14.19 26.28
CA MET A 303 1.96 13.52 25.90
C MET A 303 2.86 14.51 25.15
N ARG A 304 4.18 14.47 25.45
CA ARG A 304 5.17 15.31 24.74
C ARG A 304 5.42 14.80 23.33
N THR A 305 5.37 13.48 23.15
CA THR A 305 5.55 12.84 21.84
C THR A 305 4.38 13.17 20.93
N GLN A 306 4.67 13.53 19.69
CA GLN A 306 3.68 13.81 18.65
C GLN A 306 3.95 12.91 17.45
N GLY A 307 2.88 12.58 16.74
CA GLY A 307 2.92 11.86 15.47
C GLY A 307 2.70 12.80 14.30
N VAL A 308 2.91 12.29 13.09
CA VAL A 308 2.55 12.97 11.85
C VAL A 308 1.50 12.13 11.14
N TRP A 309 0.38 12.73 10.78
CA TRP A 309 -0.70 12.01 10.15
C TRP A 309 -0.26 11.52 8.76
N SER A 310 -0.28 10.20 8.60
CA SER A 310 -0.06 9.47 7.36
C SER A 310 -0.71 8.10 7.54
N ASN A 311 -1.52 7.67 6.57
CA ASN A 311 -2.20 6.38 6.63
C ASN A 311 -1.49 5.28 5.82
N GLN A 312 -0.39 5.60 5.13
CA GLN A 312 0.31 4.68 4.22
C GLN A 312 0.90 3.46 4.95
N THR A 313 1.34 3.67 6.18
CA THR A 313 1.89 2.64 7.07
C THR A 313 1.29 2.80 8.46
N VAL A 314 1.22 1.71 9.22
CA VAL A 314 0.95 1.81 10.66
C VAL A 314 2.20 2.31 11.37
N GLN A 315 2.03 3.27 12.28
CA GLN A 315 3.13 4.08 12.80
C GLN A 315 3.50 3.66 14.24
N PRO A 316 4.71 3.13 14.47
CA PRO A 316 5.22 2.92 15.82
C PRO A 316 5.55 4.27 16.47
N LEU A 317 5.02 4.53 17.65
CA LEU A 317 5.21 5.76 18.39
C LEU A 317 5.17 5.48 19.90
N ALA A 318 6.29 5.65 20.58
CA ALA A 318 6.31 5.59 22.05
C ALA A 318 5.83 6.91 22.64
N LEU A 319 4.78 6.88 23.45
CA LEU A 319 4.27 8.10 24.09
C LEU A 319 4.92 8.31 25.44
N ALA A 320 5.38 9.53 25.68
CA ALA A 320 5.92 9.97 26.95
C ALA A 320 5.08 11.13 27.50
N PRO A 321 4.75 11.14 28.80
CA PRO A 321 3.98 12.22 29.40
C PRO A 321 4.74 13.55 29.31
N GLN A 322 4.02 14.65 29.11
CA GLN A 322 4.60 15.97 29.35
C GLN A 322 4.97 16.09 30.84
N PRO A 323 6.14 16.65 31.18
CA PRO A 323 6.45 17.00 32.56
C PRO A 323 5.42 18.01 33.06
N SER A 324 5.08 17.94 34.34
CA SER A 324 4.32 19.05 34.93
C SER A 324 5.27 20.23 34.91
N THR A 325 4.89 21.33 34.25
CA THR A 325 5.62 22.58 34.49
C THR A 325 5.41 22.90 35.96
N PRO A 326 6.47 23.02 36.78
CA PRO A 326 6.31 23.63 38.08
C PRO A 326 5.73 25.01 37.80
N GLY A 327 4.59 25.35 38.43
CA GLY A 327 4.16 26.75 38.44
C GLY A 327 5.33 27.61 38.93
N PRO A 328 5.42 28.90 38.53
CA PRO A 328 6.35 29.79 39.19
C PRO A 328 6.14 29.60 40.69
N GLY A 329 7.21 29.18 41.39
CA GLY A 329 7.17 29.11 42.84
C GLY A 329 6.70 30.47 43.37
N PRO A 330 6.08 30.53 44.56
CA PRO A 330 5.78 31.82 45.16
C PRO A 330 7.05 32.67 45.08
N ASP A 331 6.94 33.85 44.45
CA ASP A 331 8.03 34.82 44.42
C ASP A 331 8.56 34.93 45.86
N PRO A 332 9.88 34.81 46.09
CA PRO A 332 10.41 35.17 47.39
C PRO A 332 9.97 36.61 47.67
N ASP A 333 9.36 36.82 48.84
CA ASP A 333 8.85 38.11 49.30
C ASP A 333 9.83 39.23 48.91
N PRO A 334 9.34 40.38 48.39
CA PRO A 334 10.22 41.46 47.99
C PRO A 334 11.05 41.91 49.20
N GLU A 335 12.37 41.76 49.07
CA GLU A 335 13.35 42.34 49.99
C GLU A 335 13.07 43.85 50.14
N PRO A 336 13.07 44.43 51.35
CA PRO A 336 12.72 45.82 51.53
C PRO A 336 13.66 46.72 50.73
N ALA A 337 13.07 47.56 49.87
CA ALA A 337 13.77 48.47 48.98
C ALA A 337 14.79 49.34 49.76
N SER A 338 16.08 49.13 49.49
CA SER A 338 17.12 50.08 49.83
C SER A 338 16.96 51.34 48.98
N VAL A 339 16.60 52.43 49.65
CA VAL A 339 16.47 53.79 49.11
C VAL A 339 17.80 54.23 48.51
N TYR A 340 17.86 54.37 47.18
CA TYR A 340 18.90 55.14 46.51
C TYR A 340 18.29 56.41 45.90
N LEU A 341 18.61 57.55 46.50
CA LEU A 341 18.42 58.89 45.92
C LEU A 341 19.56 59.20 44.95
N PRO A 342 19.27 59.75 43.77
CA PRO A 342 20.21 60.67 43.12
C PRO A 342 19.60 62.06 42.89
N VAL A 343 20.20 63.00 43.62
CA VAL A 343 20.58 64.39 43.28
C VAL A 343 20.02 65.00 41.99
N ALA A 344 19.35 66.15 42.18
CA ALA A 344 18.96 67.09 41.14
C ALA A 344 20.14 67.88 40.57
N LEU A 345 20.11 68.17 39.26
CA LEU A 345 20.76 69.34 38.68
C LEU A 345 19.86 69.93 37.59
N GLN A 346 19.52 71.21 37.78
CA GLN A 346 18.78 72.09 36.88
C GLN A 346 19.71 72.76 35.85
N GLY A 347 19.10 73.12 34.71
CA GLY A 347 19.48 74.27 33.87
C GLY A 347 19.72 73.91 32.41
N ALA A 348 19.25 74.60 31.38
CA ALA A 348 18.24 75.65 31.15
C ALA A 348 18.29 75.95 29.63
N ASN A 349 17.12 76.21 29.03
CA ASN A 349 16.83 77.10 27.89
C ASN A 349 17.42 76.85 26.48
N GLY A 350 16.53 76.95 25.47
CA GLY A 350 16.92 77.46 24.15
C GLY A 350 16.11 77.06 22.91
N ALA A 351 14.88 77.57 22.77
CA ALA A 351 14.22 78.05 21.54
C ALA A 351 14.21 77.24 20.19
N ALA A 352 12.99 76.84 19.81
CA ALA A 352 12.26 77.10 18.54
C ALA A 352 12.96 77.07 17.16
N ALA A 353 12.41 76.29 16.21
CA ALA A 353 11.73 76.80 14.99
C ALA A 353 11.24 75.69 14.02
N ALA A 354 10.00 75.91 13.52
CA ALA A 354 9.49 75.62 12.17
C ALA A 354 9.21 74.17 11.67
N GLN A 355 7.92 73.80 11.70
CA GLN A 355 7.19 73.17 10.57
C GLN A 355 6.62 74.31 9.65
N PRO A 356 5.96 74.10 8.48
CA PRO A 356 5.44 72.87 7.87
C PRO A 356 5.67 72.75 6.32
N GLN A 357 5.28 71.64 5.70
CA GLN A 357 4.25 71.59 4.64
C GLN A 357 4.18 70.25 3.90
N ALA A 358 2.95 69.83 3.66
CA ALA A 358 2.54 68.68 2.87
C ALA A 358 2.48 69.03 1.37
N ALA A 359 2.69 68.03 0.50
CA ALA A 359 2.20 68.06 -0.87
C ALA A 359 1.72 66.67 -1.32
N ARG A 360 0.52 66.67 -1.92
CA ARG A 360 -0.27 65.58 -2.48
C ARG A 360 0.15 65.23 -3.92
N ALA A 361 -0.46 64.13 -4.41
CA ALA A 361 -0.78 63.78 -5.81
C ALA A 361 0.27 62.93 -6.56
N ALA A 362 -0.04 61.96 -7.43
CA ALA A 362 -1.27 61.31 -7.90
C ALA A 362 -0.89 60.04 -8.70
N ILE A 363 -1.85 59.13 -8.91
CA ILE A 363 -1.81 57.99 -9.86
C ILE A 363 -2.30 58.49 -11.23
N PRO A 364 -1.70 58.10 -12.38
CA PRO A 364 -2.47 57.30 -13.36
C PRO A 364 -1.66 56.34 -14.27
N GLY A 365 -2.30 55.22 -14.68
CA GLY A 365 -2.29 54.76 -16.08
C GLY A 365 -1.41 53.57 -16.52
N ALA A 366 -2.04 52.40 -16.74
CA ALA A 366 -1.69 51.43 -17.81
C ALA A 366 -2.09 51.99 -19.20
N PRO A 367 -1.80 51.42 -20.41
CA PRO A 367 -1.42 50.03 -20.84
C PRO A 367 -0.31 50.06 -21.96
N PRO A 368 -0.13 49.14 -22.96
CA PRO A 368 -0.81 47.89 -23.31
C PRO A 368 0.06 46.65 -23.67
N ALA A 369 -0.67 45.55 -23.88
CA ALA A 369 -0.25 44.26 -24.38
C ALA A 369 0.30 44.31 -25.82
N ALA A 370 1.25 43.42 -26.12
CA ALA A 370 1.69 43.11 -27.47
C ALA A 370 1.59 41.59 -27.72
N ASP A 371 0.88 41.28 -28.80
CA ASP A 371 0.77 40.01 -29.49
C ASP A 371 2.12 39.34 -29.77
N ARG A 372 2.13 38.00 -29.70
CA ARG A 372 2.74 37.18 -30.74
C ARG A 372 2.16 35.76 -30.75
N ALA A 373 1.32 35.53 -31.75
CA ALA A 373 0.92 34.22 -32.24
C ALA A 373 2.12 33.40 -32.75
N LEU A 374 2.03 32.06 -32.74
CA LEU A 374 2.34 31.17 -33.87
C LEU A 374 1.98 29.70 -33.55
N TYR A 375 1.03 29.19 -34.34
CA TYR A 375 0.93 27.87 -34.99
C TYR A 375 0.72 26.55 -34.20
N LEU A 376 -0.50 26.02 -34.36
CA LEU A 376 -0.82 24.58 -34.51
C LEU A 376 -0.37 24.06 -35.90
N PRO A 377 -0.23 22.74 -36.06
CA PRO A 377 -1.18 22.07 -36.97
C PRO A 377 -1.80 20.78 -36.42
N LEU A 378 -2.95 20.46 -37.01
CA LEU A 378 -3.80 19.29 -36.83
C LEU A 378 -3.10 17.96 -37.13
N LEU A 379 -3.52 16.90 -36.43
CA LEU A 379 -3.71 15.58 -37.04
C LEU A 379 -5.04 14.99 -36.56
N ALA A 380 -5.94 14.79 -37.52
CA ALA A 380 -7.11 13.94 -37.40
C ALA A 380 -6.99 12.84 -38.46
N ARG A 381 -7.11 11.58 -38.03
CA ARG A 381 -7.93 10.54 -38.67
C ARG A 381 -8.11 9.38 -37.72
#